data_AF-A0A661UWQ6-F1
#
_entry.id   AF-A0A661UWQ6-F1
#
_cell.length_a   1.000
_cell.length_b   1.000
_cell.length_c   1.000
_cell.angle_alpha   90.00
_cell.angle_beta   90.00
_cell.angle_gamma   90.00
#
_symmetry.space_group_name_H-M   'P 1'
#
loop_
_entity.id
_entity.type
_entity.pdbx_description
1 polymer ?
#
loop_
_entity_poly.entity_id
_entity_poly.type
_entity_poly.pdbx_seq_one_letter_code
_entity_poly.pdbx_strand_id
1 'polypeptide(L)'
;MKMRTLILMTAVLAATALFVACNGGDGDDNGGDTTGTLDPAAIRTEKGLSVAVAGQALGANFGLDSADGEAGIATGGDGGGAIGAPVAPGVAVDQASESGLGVDIAPYPFAPALQQGAAGLTVQGYGSATAAADEAVIEMWFYRDAYSFFDYDKPFPEPISVDSGSSSGSDGSSDDIDPDRAEPEAVDPITEADLASVIAALESFGADVEFVDNNYGYRDPYYSNATLRATMTNLGSLDDAVEAANTAANGLTDITSSGSSTYFSLSDCSALERAAMAAAVEDAEERADVLADVLGVGRGAVTGASNYSYSPYGNGSCSSSNYYGGYYDEGGSSLGPTDVQVFANVGVTYAIQ
;
A
#
# COMPACT_ATOMS: atom_id res chain seq x y z
N MET A 1 -35.31 -53.26 41.66
CA MET A 1 -36.06 -52.95 40.42
C MET A 1 -36.03 -51.44 40.19
N LYS A 2 -35.42 -51.05 39.07
CA LYS A 2 -35.65 -49.85 38.23
C LYS A 2 -35.60 -48.45 38.86
N MET A 3 -34.36 -47.97 38.90
CA MET A 3 -33.90 -46.59 38.77
C MET A 3 -34.19 -46.10 37.33
N ARG A 4 -35.09 -45.12 37.14
CA ARG A 4 -35.40 -44.49 35.84
C ARG A 4 -35.91 -43.05 36.04
N THR A 5 -35.03 -42.12 36.39
CA THR A 5 -35.31 -40.68 36.26
C THR A 5 -34.02 -39.86 36.31
N LEU A 6 -33.20 -39.88 35.24
CA LEU A 6 -32.16 -38.84 35.05
C LEU A 6 -31.53 -38.85 33.65
N ILE A 7 -32.30 -38.61 32.58
CA ILE A 7 -31.73 -38.22 31.28
C ILE A 7 -32.74 -37.30 30.58
N LEU A 8 -32.69 -36.00 30.85
CA LEU A 8 -33.36 -34.96 30.06
C LEU A 8 -32.77 -33.59 30.40
N MET A 9 -31.46 -33.43 30.21
CA MET A 9 -30.77 -32.13 30.25
C MET A 9 -29.45 -32.16 29.48
N THR A 10 -29.48 -32.67 28.24
CA THR A 10 -28.29 -32.75 27.38
C THR A 10 -28.68 -32.67 25.89
N ALA A 11 -29.50 -31.69 25.51
CA ALA A 11 -29.98 -31.57 24.12
C ALA A 11 -30.21 -30.12 23.64
N VAL A 12 -29.54 -29.11 24.22
CA VAL A 12 -29.58 -27.72 23.71
C VAL A 12 -28.18 -27.07 23.69
N LEU A 13 -27.11 -27.87 23.61
CA LEU A 13 -25.73 -27.35 23.53
C LEU A 13 -24.93 -28.00 22.38
N ALA A 14 -25.57 -28.17 21.23
CA ALA A 14 -24.95 -28.76 20.03
C ALA A 14 -25.39 -28.05 18.74
N ALA A 15 -25.41 -26.71 18.75
CA ALA A 15 -25.73 -25.91 17.56
C ALA A 15 -24.78 -24.73 17.29
N THR A 16 -23.68 -24.59 18.05
CA THR A 16 -22.72 -23.47 17.88
C THR A 16 -21.25 -23.90 17.82
N ALA A 17 -20.97 -25.15 17.42
CA ALA A 17 -19.60 -25.65 17.25
C ALA A 17 -19.39 -26.23 15.83
N LEU A 18 -19.61 -25.41 14.81
CA LEU A 18 -19.38 -25.80 13.40
C LEU A 18 -18.48 -24.81 12.63
N PHE A 19 -17.70 -23.97 13.31
CA PHE A 19 -16.70 -23.12 12.65
C PHE A 19 -15.27 -23.21 13.22
N VAL A 20 -14.96 -24.22 14.04
CA VAL A 20 -13.56 -24.54 14.40
C VAL A 20 -13.31 -26.01 14.13
N ALA A 21 -12.99 -26.31 12.88
CA ALA A 21 -12.30 -27.53 12.49
C ALA A 21 -11.21 -27.15 11.48
N CYS A 22 -10.15 -26.51 11.99
CA CYS A 22 -8.84 -26.68 11.38
C CYS A 22 -8.29 -28.06 11.78
N ASN A 23 -7.75 -28.75 10.78
CA ASN A 23 -6.69 -29.76 10.84
C ASN A 23 -7.09 -31.26 10.85
N GLY A 24 -6.82 -31.92 9.72
CA GLY A 24 -6.63 -33.38 9.64
C GLY A 24 -7.33 -34.05 8.46
N GLY A 25 -6.91 -33.77 7.22
CA GLY A 25 -7.37 -34.48 6.03
C GLY A 25 -6.21 -34.78 5.10
N ASP A 26 -5.52 -35.90 5.34
CA ASP A 26 -4.67 -36.56 4.34
C ASP A 26 -5.55 -36.98 3.16
N GLY A 27 -5.29 -36.42 1.99
CA GLY A 27 -6.02 -36.76 0.76
C GLY A 27 -5.35 -36.17 -0.45
N ASP A 28 -4.48 -36.96 -1.07
CA ASP A 28 -3.89 -36.73 -2.39
C ASP A 28 -4.98 -36.37 -3.42
N ASP A 29 -5.07 -35.10 -3.82
CA ASP A 29 -5.77 -34.70 -5.04
C ASP A 29 -4.99 -33.57 -5.73
N ASN A 30 -4.02 -34.00 -6.56
CA ASN A 30 -3.42 -33.18 -7.61
C ASN A 30 -4.43 -32.96 -8.75
N GLY A 31 -5.51 -32.23 -8.46
CA GLY A 31 -6.52 -31.84 -9.44
C GLY A 31 -6.60 -30.31 -9.51
N GLY A 32 -5.83 -29.72 -10.43
CA GLY A 32 -5.79 -28.28 -10.65
C GLY A 32 -7.17 -27.72 -10.97
N ASP A 33 -7.78 -27.09 -9.96
CA ASP A 33 -8.88 -26.16 -10.18
C ASP A 33 -8.29 -24.91 -10.85
N THR A 34 -8.77 -24.65 -12.07
CA THR A 34 -8.36 -23.51 -12.92
C THR A 34 -9.34 -22.35 -12.79
N THR A 35 -10.33 -22.47 -11.90
CA THR A 35 -11.07 -21.29 -11.44
C THR A 35 -10.11 -20.55 -10.52
N GLY A 36 -9.69 -19.34 -10.87
CA GLY A 36 -8.72 -18.51 -10.11
C GLY A 36 -9.23 -18.06 -8.73
N THR A 37 -9.91 -18.94 -8.00
CA THR A 37 -10.36 -18.72 -6.64
C THR A 37 -9.23 -19.16 -5.72
N LEU A 38 -8.74 -18.25 -4.89
CA LEU A 38 -7.72 -18.56 -3.89
C LEU A 38 -8.13 -19.75 -3.02
N ASP A 39 -7.28 -20.76 -2.96
CA ASP A 39 -7.45 -21.88 -2.02
C ASP A 39 -7.36 -21.33 -0.59
N PRO A 40 -8.44 -21.42 0.22
CA PRO A 40 -8.42 -20.97 1.60
C PRO A 40 -7.32 -21.65 2.44
N ALA A 41 -6.88 -22.85 2.06
CA ALA A 41 -5.79 -23.55 2.75
C ALA A 41 -4.40 -22.93 2.48
N ALA A 42 -4.24 -22.16 1.41
CA ALA A 42 -3.00 -21.45 1.08
C ALA A 42 -2.85 -20.11 1.82
N ILE A 43 -3.93 -19.61 2.44
CA ILE A 43 -3.93 -18.35 3.17
C ILE A 43 -3.27 -18.53 4.53
N ARG A 44 -2.22 -17.75 4.79
CA ARG A 44 -1.54 -17.70 6.10
C ARG A 44 -2.06 -16.51 6.88
N THR A 45 -2.53 -16.74 8.11
CA THR A 45 -3.05 -15.67 8.98
C THR A 45 -2.16 -15.43 10.19
N GLU A 46 -1.99 -14.17 10.57
CA GLU A 46 -1.38 -13.77 11.84
C GLU A 46 -2.36 -12.88 12.62
N LYS A 47 -2.21 -12.84 13.95
CA LYS A 47 -3.04 -12.01 14.83
C LYS A 47 -2.24 -11.38 15.95
N GLY A 48 -2.76 -10.31 16.55
CA GLY A 48 -2.17 -9.68 17.73
C GLY A 48 -1.36 -8.40 17.47
N LEU A 49 -0.74 -7.87 18.52
CA LEU A 49 -0.04 -6.57 18.49
C LEU A 49 1.16 -6.53 17.53
N SER A 50 1.81 -7.67 17.27
CA SER A 50 2.89 -7.73 16.27
C SER A 50 2.40 -7.36 14.87
N VAL A 51 1.15 -7.72 14.53
CA VAL A 51 0.50 -7.34 13.28
C VAL A 51 0.25 -5.84 13.20
N ALA A 52 -0.16 -5.22 14.32
CA ALA A 52 -0.34 -3.77 14.40
C ALA A 52 0.97 -3.02 14.13
N VAL A 53 2.08 -3.49 14.72
CA VAL A 53 3.41 -2.91 14.51
C VAL A 53 3.89 -3.15 13.08
N ALA A 54 3.70 -4.34 12.52
CA ALA A 54 4.08 -4.65 11.15
C ALA A 54 3.33 -3.75 10.15
N GLY A 55 2.01 -3.60 10.30
CA GLY A 55 1.22 -2.72 9.45
C GLY A 55 1.64 -1.24 9.54
N GLN A 56 2.01 -0.77 10.74
CA GLN A 56 2.53 0.58 10.94
C GLN A 56 3.92 0.80 10.35
N ALA A 57 4.84 -0.16 10.55
CA ALA A 57 6.19 -0.07 10.03
C ALA A 57 6.21 -0.06 8.50
N LEU A 58 5.33 -0.86 7.88
CA LEU A 58 5.16 -0.85 6.43
C LEU A 58 4.53 0.47 5.95
N GLY A 59 3.45 0.94 6.59
CA GLY A 59 2.79 2.20 6.21
C GLY A 59 3.65 3.46 6.38
N ALA A 60 4.56 3.50 7.37
CA ALA A 60 5.41 4.67 7.63
C ALA A 60 6.52 4.86 6.59
N ASN A 61 6.95 3.80 5.91
CA ASN A 61 7.97 3.89 4.86
C ASN A 61 7.46 4.56 3.57
N PHE A 62 6.14 4.67 3.36
CA PHE A 62 5.57 5.20 2.13
C PHE A 62 5.33 6.73 2.14
N GLY A 63 5.82 7.46 3.15
CA GLY A 63 5.45 8.86 3.37
C GLY A 63 6.58 9.88 3.55
N LEU A 64 7.87 9.53 3.38
CA LEU A 64 8.98 10.41 3.76
C LEU A 64 10.07 10.63 2.71
N ASP A 65 9.80 10.41 1.42
CA ASP A 65 10.63 11.00 0.37
C ASP A 65 10.09 12.38 -0.01
N SER A 66 10.37 13.37 0.85
CA SER A 66 10.25 14.79 0.51
C SER A 66 11.33 15.59 1.23
N ALA A 67 12.37 15.89 0.46
CA ALA A 67 13.31 17.00 0.59
C ALA A 67 14.25 17.04 1.82
N ASP A 68 15.53 16.78 1.54
CA ASP A 68 16.70 17.53 2.03
C ASP A 68 16.70 17.94 3.52
N GLY A 69 17.10 17.01 4.39
CA GLY A 69 17.50 17.35 5.74
C GLY A 69 17.90 16.13 6.55
N GLU A 70 19.19 16.01 6.86
CA GLU A 70 19.73 15.03 7.80
C GLU A 70 18.88 14.94 9.08
N ALA A 71 18.20 13.81 9.28
CA ALA A 71 17.61 13.46 10.57
C ALA A 71 18.13 12.06 10.96
N GLY A 72 19.08 12.07 11.90
CA GLY A 72 19.71 10.87 12.42
C GLY A 72 18.71 9.91 13.08
N ILE A 73 18.94 8.63 12.84
CA ILE A 73 18.29 7.52 13.53
C ILE A 73 18.60 7.63 15.02
N ALA A 74 17.63 8.09 15.81
CA ALA A 74 17.74 8.10 17.26
C ALA A 74 17.55 6.67 17.80
N THR A 75 18.65 5.93 17.90
CA THR A 75 18.69 4.70 18.69
C THR A 75 18.70 5.04 20.19
N GLY A 76 17.66 4.59 20.91
CA GLY A 76 17.73 4.33 22.35
C GLY A 76 17.18 5.44 23.27
N GLY A 77 16.03 5.16 23.89
CA GLY A 77 15.52 5.90 25.04
C GLY A 77 14.51 5.05 25.79
N ASP A 78 14.97 4.44 26.90
CA ASP A 78 14.14 3.71 27.86
C ASP A 78 13.03 4.62 28.42
N GLY A 79 11.79 4.33 28.03
CA GLY A 79 10.60 5.03 28.52
C GLY A 79 9.37 4.14 28.31
N GLY A 80 9.12 3.24 29.26
CA GLY A 80 7.93 2.39 29.29
C GLY A 80 6.65 3.22 29.44
N GLY A 81 6.07 3.61 28.31
CA GLY A 81 4.71 4.12 28.19
C GLY A 81 4.07 3.45 26.99
N ALA A 82 2.98 2.72 27.21
CA ALA A 82 2.21 2.11 26.13
C ALA A 82 1.74 3.22 25.16
N ILE A 83 2.27 3.20 23.94
CA ILE A 83 1.85 4.07 22.84
C ILE A 83 0.41 3.63 22.48
N GLY A 84 -0.58 4.50 22.74
CA GLY A 84 -1.97 4.27 22.34
C GLY A 84 -3.07 4.50 23.38
N ALA A 85 -2.77 4.94 24.61
CA ALA A 85 -3.82 5.34 25.55
C ALA A 85 -4.28 6.79 25.26
N PRO A 86 -5.58 7.06 24.99
CA PRO A 86 -6.07 8.43 24.86
C PRO A 86 -5.99 9.17 26.19
N VAL A 87 -5.59 10.44 26.12
CA VAL A 87 -5.74 11.41 27.22
C VAL A 87 -7.23 11.60 27.49
N ALA A 88 -7.68 11.40 28.73
CA ALA A 88 -9.08 11.58 29.12
C ALA A 88 -9.54 13.04 28.87
N PRO A 89 -10.73 13.30 28.29
CA PRO A 89 -11.23 14.65 28.11
C PRO A 89 -11.75 15.18 29.45
N GLY A 90 -11.14 16.25 29.97
CA GLY A 90 -11.60 16.87 31.21
C GLY A 90 -10.94 18.16 31.67
N VAL A 91 -9.93 18.69 30.97
CA VAL A 91 -9.40 20.02 31.27
C VAL A 91 -9.37 20.81 29.97
N ALA A 92 -10.19 21.86 29.89
CA ALA A 92 -10.06 22.87 28.86
C ALA A 92 -8.65 23.45 28.96
N VAL A 93 -7.78 23.10 28.02
CA VAL A 93 -6.48 23.76 27.85
C VAL A 93 -6.77 24.97 26.97
N ASP A 94 -6.83 26.13 27.60
CA ASP A 94 -6.78 27.41 26.89
C ASP A 94 -5.57 27.41 25.96
N GLN A 95 -5.81 27.80 24.70
CA GLN A 95 -4.76 28.13 23.74
C GLN A 95 -3.87 29.23 24.35
N ALA A 96 -2.71 28.85 24.84
CA ALA A 96 -1.59 29.74 25.05
C ALA A 96 -0.36 29.14 24.40
N SER A 97 0.11 29.83 23.36
CA SER A 97 1.46 29.70 22.83
C SER A 97 2.49 29.77 23.94
N GLU A 98 3.51 28.92 23.89
CA GLU A 98 4.92 29.34 23.83
C GLU A 98 5.85 28.12 23.89
N SER A 99 6.68 28.00 22.84
CA SER A 99 8.02 27.40 22.84
C SER A 99 8.30 26.23 23.79
N GLY A 100 8.17 25.02 23.26
CA GLY A 100 8.77 23.82 23.81
C GLY A 100 8.62 22.71 22.78
N LEU A 101 9.67 21.91 22.57
CA LEU A 101 9.76 20.80 21.61
C LEU A 101 8.74 19.69 21.93
N GLY A 102 7.46 19.97 21.74
CA GLY A 102 6.38 19.00 21.73
C GLY A 102 6.29 18.45 20.32
N VAL A 103 6.59 17.16 20.17
CA VAL A 103 6.22 16.42 18.96
C VAL A 103 4.70 16.53 18.86
N ASP A 104 4.23 17.35 17.93
CA ASP A 104 2.82 17.50 17.62
C ASP A 104 2.38 16.19 16.95
N ILE A 105 1.99 15.21 17.77
CA ILE A 105 1.39 13.96 17.28
C ILE A 105 0.03 14.37 16.74
N ALA A 106 -0.01 14.73 15.46
CA ALA A 106 -1.26 14.93 14.74
C ALA A 106 -2.17 13.72 15.02
N PRO A 107 -3.44 13.92 15.44
CA PRO A 107 -4.34 12.81 15.67
C PRO A 107 -4.44 12.01 14.36
N TYR A 108 -3.95 10.77 14.39
CA TYR A 108 -3.96 9.88 13.24
C TYR A 108 -5.36 9.86 12.62
N PRO A 109 -5.53 10.27 11.35
CA PRO A 109 -6.85 10.35 10.72
C PRO A 109 -7.50 8.97 10.48
N PHE A 110 -6.82 7.89 10.84
CA PHE A 110 -7.23 6.51 10.57
C PHE A 110 -7.58 5.69 11.83
N ALA A 111 -7.49 6.28 13.03
CA ALA A 111 -7.95 5.58 14.23
C ALA A 111 -9.50 5.55 14.23
N PRO A 112 -10.15 4.38 14.31
CA PRO A 112 -11.60 4.30 14.40
C PRO A 112 -12.09 5.17 15.58
N ALA A 113 -13.06 6.05 15.32
CA ALA A 113 -13.65 6.86 16.38
C ALA A 113 -14.20 5.94 17.47
N LEU A 114 -13.61 6.00 18.67
CA LEU A 114 -14.13 5.28 19.83
C LEU A 114 -15.59 5.70 20.03
N GLN A 115 -16.52 4.74 19.97
CA GLN A 115 -17.93 4.99 20.29
C GLN A 115 -18.04 5.43 21.77
N GLN A 116 -18.03 6.73 22.01
CA GLN A 116 -18.30 7.29 23.32
C GLN A 116 -19.75 6.96 23.71
N GLY A 117 -19.92 6.18 24.79
CA GLY A 117 -21.23 5.92 25.40
C GLY A 117 -21.71 4.47 25.35
N ALA A 118 -20.97 3.54 24.76
CA ALA A 118 -21.32 2.11 24.87
C ALA A 118 -20.91 1.57 26.24
N ALA A 119 -21.90 1.13 27.04
CA ALA A 119 -21.63 0.35 28.25
C ALA A 119 -21.18 -1.06 27.84
N GLY A 120 -19.91 -1.41 28.08
CA GLY A 120 -19.37 -2.71 27.71
C GLY A 120 -17.85 -2.82 27.81
N LEU A 121 -17.33 -4.01 27.51
CA LEU A 121 -15.91 -4.27 27.29
C LEU A 121 -15.59 -3.94 25.84
N THR A 122 -14.86 -2.84 25.60
CA THR A 122 -14.43 -2.47 24.25
C THR A 122 -12.96 -2.80 24.07
N VAL A 123 -12.66 -3.55 23.01
CA VAL A 123 -11.32 -4.00 22.68
C VAL A 123 -11.05 -3.80 21.19
N GLN A 124 -9.77 -3.74 20.85
CA GLN A 124 -9.32 -3.77 19.46
C GLN A 124 -8.61 -5.08 19.20
N GLY A 125 -8.92 -5.69 18.07
CA GLY A 125 -8.24 -6.87 17.55
C GLY A 125 -7.55 -6.58 16.23
N TYR A 126 -6.42 -7.25 16.03
CA TYR A 126 -5.55 -7.07 14.88
C TYR A 126 -5.32 -8.41 14.20
N GLY A 127 -5.47 -8.44 12.88
CA GLY A 127 -5.26 -9.62 12.07
C GLY A 127 -4.61 -9.26 10.74
N SER A 128 -3.82 -10.17 10.21
CA SER A 128 -3.34 -10.10 8.84
C SER A 128 -3.54 -11.44 8.17
N ALA A 129 -3.64 -11.40 6.85
CA ALA A 129 -3.63 -12.58 6.03
C ALA A 129 -2.73 -12.35 4.81
N THR A 130 -2.00 -13.40 4.44
CA THR A 130 -1.04 -13.40 3.34
C THR A 130 -1.31 -14.59 2.42
N ALA A 131 -1.32 -14.35 1.11
CA ALA A 131 -1.39 -15.40 0.09
C ALA A 131 -0.43 -15.08 -1.06
N ALA A 132 -0.03 -16.10 -1.82
CA ALA A 132 0.73 -15.88 -3.05
C ALA A 132 -0.16 -15.17 -4.08
N ALA A 133 0.40 -14.20 -4.80
CA ALA A 133 -0.28 -13.54 -5.91
C ALA A 133 -0.63 -14.53 -7.03
N ASP A 134 -1.76 -14.28 -7.70
CA ASP A 134 -2.16 -14.96 -8.93
C ASP A 134 -2.05 -14.05 -10.16
N GLU A 135 -1.80 -12.76 -9.93
CA GLU A 135 -1.64 -11.73 -10.94
C GLU A 135 -0.44 -10.84 -10.63
N ALA A 136 0.20 -10.36 -11.70
CA ALA A 136 1.16 -9.29 -11.66
C ALA A 136 0.74 -8.25 -12.68
N VAL A 137 1.00 -6.99 -12.37
CA VAL A 137 0.75 -5.90 -13.28
C VAL A 137 2.04 -5.13 -13.47
N ILE A 138 2.36 -4.90 -14.73
CA ILE A 138 3.52 -4.14 -15.18
C ILE A 138 3.01 -2.77 -15.59
N GLU A 139 3.50 -1.71 -14.97
CA GLU A 139 3.29 -0.34 -15.44
C GLU A 139 4.57 0.19 -16.05
N MET A 140 4.48 0.70 -17.28
CA MET A 140 5.60 1.33 -17.98
C MET A 140 5.21 2.76 -18.33
N TRP A 141 6.12 3.70 -18.06
CA TRP A 141 5.89 5.12 -18.32
C TRP A 141 6.78 5.58 -19.46
N PHE A 142 6.17 6.33 -20.37
CA PHE A 142 6.82 6.85 -21.57
C PHE A 142 6.66 8.35 -21.60
N TYR A 143 7.69 9.03 -22.09
CA TYR A 143 7.61 10.45 -22.37
C TYR A 143 8.31 10.80 -23.68
N ARG A 144 7.84 11.91 -24.26
CA ARG A 144 8.40 12.57 -25.43
C ARG A 144 8.54 14.04 -25.05
N ASP A 145 9.74 14.57 -25.20
CA ASP A 145 10.08 15.93 -24.78
C ASP A 145 10.81 16.66 -25.91
N ALA A 146 10.31 17.86 -26.27
CA ALA A 146 10.96 18.76 -27.21
C ALA A 146 12.34 19.24 -26.72
N TYR A 147 12.57 19.19 -25.41
CA TYR A 147 13.76 19.68 -24.74
C TYR A 147 14.90 18.67 -24.63
N SER A 148 14.73 17.44 -25.12
CA SER A 148 15.83 16.48 -25.29
C SER A 148 16.97 17.01 -26.21
N PHE A 149 16.71 18.11 -26.93
CA PHE A 149 17.68 18.88 -27.73
C PHE A 149 18.58 19.83 -26.93
N PHE A 150 18.35 20.02 -25.63
CA PHE A 150 19.35 20.66 -24.78
C PHE A 150 20.51 19.66 -24.61
N ASP A 151 21.45 19.74 -25.53
CA ASP A 151 22.77 19.14 -25.46
C ASP A 151 23.45 19.58 -24.15
N TYR A 152 23.20 18.85 -23.06
CA TYR A 152 23.83 19.09 -21.75
C TYR A 152 25.35 18.89 -21.80
N ASP A 153 25.89 18.32 -22.89
CA ASP A 153 27.33 18.29 -23.16
C ASP A 153 27.88 19.66 -23.60
N LYS A 154 27.03 20.65 -23.89
CA LYS A 154 27.49 22.03 -23.89
C LYS A 154 27.72 22.43 -22.44
N PRO A 155 28.96 22.77 -22.05
CA PRO A 155 29.24 23.18 -20.68
C PRO A 155 28.28 24.32 -20.35
N PHE A 156 27.56 24.17 -19.24
CA PHE A 156 26.90 25.29 -18.60
C PHE A 156 27.91 26.44 -18.63
N PRO A 157 27.54 27.64 -19.14
CA PRO A 157 28.47 28.76 -19.17
C PRO A 157 29.08 28.85 -17.79
N GLU A 158 30.41 28.71 -17.70
CA GLU A 158 31.10 28.67 -16.41
C GLU A 158 30.56 29.84 -15.59
N PRO A 159 30.10 29.61 -14.34
CA PRO A 159 29.58 30.70 -13.53
C PRO A 159 30.63 31.80 -13.57
N ILE A 160 30.23 32.95 -14.13
CA ILE A 160 31.14 34.07 -14.37
C ILE A 160 31.88 34.27 -13.05
N SER A 161 33.18 34.01 -13.07
CA SER A 161 34.03 34.21 -11.90
C SER A 161 33.98 35.71 -11.62
N VAL A 162 33.07 36.12 -10.73
CA VAL A 162 33.02 37.48 -10.22
C VAL A 162 34.28 37.67 -9.40
N ASP A 163 35.33 38.08 -10.09
CA ASP A 163 36.55 38.55 -9.49
C ASP A 163 36.13 39.60 -8.47
N SER A 164 36.36 39.30 -7.18
CA SER A 164 35.94 40.13 -6.06
C SER A 164 36.85 41.36 -5.99
N GLY A 165 36.82 42.15 -7.06
CA GLY A 165 37.56 43.37 -7.29
C GLY A 165 36.58 44.54 -7.27
N SER A 166 36.36 45.05 -6.07
CA SER A 166 35.72 46.32 -5.76
C SER A 166 35.97 47.40 -6.83
N SER A 167 34.95 47.74 -7.64
CA SER A 167 34.70 49.11 -8.09
C SER A 167 33.30 49.28 -8.71
N SER A 168 32.49 50.07 -8.02
CA SER A 168 31.40 50.92 -8.49
C SER A 168 31.27 51.08 -10.02
N GLY A 169 30.28 50.42 -10.62
CA GLY A 169 29.85 50.63 -12.01
C GLY A 169 28.74 49.65 -12.38
N SER A 170 27.53 49.91 -11.87
CA SER A 170 26.38 49.01 -12.05
C SER A 170 25.71 49.25 -13.39
N ASP A 171 26.32 48.76 -14.46
CA ASP A 171 25.67 48.62 -15.76
C ASP A 171 25.24 47.16 -15.87
N GLY A 172 23.96 46.92 -15.58
CA GLY A 172 23.34 45.61 -15.66
C GLY A 172 23.37 45.10 -17.10
N SER A 173 24.36 44.27 -17.41
CA SER A 173 24.32 43.42 -18.59
C SER A 173 23.34 42.30 -18.28
N SER A 174 22.08 42.49 -18.66
CA SER A 174 21.16 41.39 -18.87
C SER A 174 21.85 40.44 -19.84
N ASP A 175 22.21 39.26 -19.35
CA ASP A 175 22.75 38.17 -20.17
C ASP A 175 21.94 38.07 -21.47
N ASP A 176 22.66 38.15 -22.59
CA ASP A 176 22.14 38.00 -23.94
C ASP A 176 21.41 36.66 -24.04
N ILE A 177 20.09 36.68 -23.81
CA ILE A 177 19.19 35.66 -24.33
C ILE A 177 19.31 35.79 -25.84
N ASP A 178 20.03 34.87 -26.47
CA ASP A 178 20.17 34.79 -27.92
C ASP A 178 18.76 34.84 -28.54
N PRO A 179 18.37 35.96 -29.19
CA PRO A 179 17.03 36.12 -29.74
C PRO A 179 16.79 35.22 -30.95
N ASP A 180 17.84 34.57 -31.47
CA ASP A 180 17.76 33.59 -32.56
C ASP A 180 17.64 32.15 -32.05
N ARG A 181 17.47 31.92 -30.74
CA ARG A 181 17.14 30.59 -30.22
C ARG A 181 15.77 30.17 -30.77
N ALA A 182 15.78 29.20 -31.68
CA ALA A 182 14.56 28.61 -32.23
C ALA A 182 13.64 28.17 -31.09
N GLU A 183 12.38 28.60 -31.15
CA GLU A 183 11.35 28.10 -30.23
C GLU A 183 11.26 26.58 -30.38
N PRO A 184 11.16 25.82 -29.28
CA PRO A 184 10.94 24.39 -29.35
C PRO A 184 9.69 24.11 -30.19
N GLU A 185 9.76 23.11 -31.08
CA GLU A 185 8.57 22.65 -31.80
C GLU A 185 7.67 21.87 -30.84
N ALA A 186 6.36 22.02 -31.00
CA ALA A 186 5.41 21.23 -30.22
C ALA A 186 5.59 19.73 -30.53
N VAL A 187 5.55 18.88 -29.51
CA VAL A 187 5.62 17.43 -29.70
C VAL A 187 4.23 16.86 -29.97
N ASP A 188 4.17 15.91 -30.90
CA ASP A 188 2.95 15.13 -31.11
C ASP A 188 2.66 14.29 -29.85
N PRO A 189 1.37 14.11 -29.47
CA PRO A 189 1.01 13.20 -28.38
C PRO A 189 1.49 11.77 -28.67
N ILE A 190 1.94 11.06 -27.64
CA ILE A 190 2.21 9.63 -27.72
C ILE A 190 0.86 8.90 -27.87
N THR A 191 0.79 8.01 -28.84
CA THR A 191 -0.39 7.18 -29.13
C THR A 191 -0.09 5.71 -28.88
N GLU A 192 -1.14 4.90 -28.76
CA GLU A 192 -1.03 3.44 -28.68
C GLU A 192 -0.22 2.86 -29.85
N ALA A 193 -0.39 3.42 -31.06
CA ALA A 193 0.33 2.97 -32.25
C ALA A 193 1.85 3.20 -32.14
N ASP A 194 2.27 4.26 -31.44
CA ASP A 194 3.69 4.53 -31.21
C ASP A 194 4.32 3.48 -30.28
N LEU A 195 3.53 2.88 -29.40
CA LEU A 195 3.97 1.87 -28.43
C LEU A 195 3.67 0.43 -28.88
N ALA A 196 3.26 0.23 -30.14
CA ALA A 196 2.82 -1.07 -30.65
C ALA A 196 3.86 -2.19 -30.50
N SER A 197 5.16 -1.87 -30.58
CA SER A 197 6.23 -2.85 -30.37
C SER A 197 6.31 -3.34 -28.92
N VAL A 198 6.07 -2.45 -27.95
CA VAL A 198 6.06 -2.78 -26.52
C VAL A 198 4.82 -3.58 -26.17
N ILE A 199 3.65 -3.16 -26.68
CA ILE A 199 2.38 -3.88 -26.52
C ILE A 199 2.52 -5.31 -27.06
N ALA A 200 3.01 -5.47 -28.30
CA ALA A 200 3.18 -6.79 -28.90
C ALA A 200 4.18 -7.67 -28.12
N ALA A 201 5.23 -7.08 -27.51
CA ALA A 201 6.15 -7.81 -26.67
C ALA A 201 5.43 -8.37 -25.42
N LEU A 202 4.66 -7.55 -24.71
CA LEU A 202 3.90 -7.96 -23.53
C LEU A 202 2.80 -8.99 -23.85
N GLU A 203 2.01 -8.74 -24.91
CA GLU A 203 0.96 -9.66 -25.36
C GLU A 203 1.50 -11.03 -25.77
N SER A 204 2.75 -11.11 -26.26
CA SER A 204 3.39 -12.39 -26.61
C SER A 204 3.58 -13.33 -25.41
N PHE A 205 3.57 -12.78 -24.20
CA PHE A 205 3.61 -13.52 -22.93
C PHE A 205 2.21 -13.72 -22.31
N GLY A 206 1.16 -13.33 -23.02
CA GLY A 206 -0.23 -13.44 -22.56
C GLY A 206 -0.66 -12.34 -21.60
N ALA A 207 0.02 -11.20 -21.59
CA ALA A 207 -0.43 -10.03 -20.85
C ALA A 207 -1.65 -9.38 -21.51
N ASP A 208 -2.58 -8.87 -20.70
CA ASP A 208 -3.67 -7.97 -21.12
C ASP A 208 -3.20 -6.52 -20.96
N VAL A 209 -3.08 -5.78 -22.06
CA VAL A 209 -2.42 -4.47 -22.08
C VAL A 209 -3.43 -3.34 -22.26
N GLU A 210 -3.44 -2.40 -21.32
CA GLU A 210 -4.19 -1.15 -21.33
C GLU A 210 -3.25 0.02 -21.66
N PHE A 211 -3.62 0.82 -22.67
CA PHE A 211 -3.00 2.13 -22.92
C PHE A 211 -3.75 3.21 -22.12
N VAL A 212 -3.03 3.87 -21.21
CA VAL A 212 -3.55 4.95 -20.39
C VAL A 212 -3.00 6.27 -20.93
N ASP A 213 -3.89 7.05 -21.54
CA ASP A 213 -3.61 8.42 -21.94
C ASP A 213 -3.59 9.33 -20.70
N ASN A 214 -2.38 9.72 -20.27
CA ASN A 214 -2.17 10.55 -19.09
C ASN A 214 -2.41 12.05 -19.35
N ASN A 215 -2.95 12.40 -20.53
CA ASN A 215 -3.16 13.78 -20.95
C ASN A 215 -4.40 14.42 -20.31
N TYR A 216 -4.63 14.14 -19.02
CA TYR A 216 -5.73 14.67 -18.21
C TYR A 216 -5.47 16.13 -17.82
N GLY A 217 -5.84 17.05 -18.71
CA GLY A 217 -6.26 18.41 -18.36
C GLY A 217 -5.20 19.52 -18.51
N TYR A 218 -3.90 19.20 -18.49
CA TYR A 218 -2.83 20.18 -18.74
C TYR A 218 -1.93 19.69 -19.89
N ARG A 219 -2.24 20.13 -21.11
CA ARG A 219 -1.42 19.87 -22.30
C ARG A 219 -0.25 20.85 -22.31
N ASP A 220 0.90 20.41 -21.85
CA ASP A 220 2.15 21.06 -22.21
C ASP A 220 2.42 20.73 -23.69
N PRO A 221 2.45 21.70 -24.61
CA PRO A 221 2.72 21.42 -26.02
C PRO A 221 4.13 20.87 -26.27
N TYR A 222 5.04 20.96 -25.30
CA TYR A 222 6.43 20.53 -25.43
C TYR A 222 6.70 19.19 -24.74
N TYR A 223 5.71 18.63 -24.05
CA TYR A 223 5.85 17.38 -23.31
C TYR A 223 4.61 16.49 -23.48
N SER A 224 4.83 15.24 -23.88
CA SER A 224 3.79 14.22 -23.91
C SER A 224 4.21 13.03 -23.06
N ASN A 225 3.28 12.47 -22.29
CA ASN A 225 3.47 11.23 -21.56
C ASN A 225 2.38 10.20 -21.87
N ALA A 226 2.70 8.93 -21.66
CA ALA A 226 1.76 7.82 -21.75
C ALA A 226 2.15 6.73 -20.76
N THR A 227 1.17 5.92 -20.35
CA THR A 227 1.41 4.72 -19.54
C THR A 227 0.86 3.50 -20.25
N LEU A 228 1.64 2.43 -20.28
CA LEU A 228 1.12 1.10 -20.55
C LEU A 228 0.96 0.37 -19.22
N ARG A 229 -0.21 -0.25 -19.01
CA ARG A 229 -0.48 -1.13 -17.88
C ARG A 229 -0.77 -2.51 -18.43
N ALA A 230 0.00 -3.51 -18.04
CA ALA A 230 -0.12 -4.87 -18.55
C ALA A 230 -0.36 -5.86 -17.40
N THR A 231 -1.51 -6.51 -17.40
CA THR A 231 -1.89 -7.51 -16.39
C THR A 231 -1.52 -8.91 -16.87
N MET A 232 -0.85 -9.68 -16.03
CA MET A 232 -0.35 -11.03 -16.32
C MET A 232 -0.79 -12.02 -15.25
N THR A 233 -1.36 -13.15 -15.67
CA THR A 233 -1.66 -14.30 -14.78
C THR A 233 -0.58 -15.37 -14.81
N ASN A 234 0.26 -15.40 -15.86
CA ASN A 234 1.38 -16.32 -15.97
C ASN A 234 2.65 -15.73 -15.34
N LEU A 235 2.71 -15.77 -14.00
CA LEU A 235 3.84 -15.21 -13.24
C LEU A 235 5.18 -15.87 -13.54
N GLY A 236 5.18 -17.12 -14.01
CA GLY A 236 6.41 -17.83 -14.38
C GLY A 236 7.13 -17.25 -15.61
N SER A 237 6.49 -16.36 -16.35
CA SER A 237 7.06 -15.67 -17.51
C SER A 237 7.19 -14.15 -17.30
N LEU A 238 7.02 -13.67 -16.07
CA LEU A 238 7.00 -12.25 -15.75
C LEU A 238 8.34 -11.58 -16.06
N ASP A 239 9.47 -12.15 -15.61
CA ASP A 239 10.80 -11.59 -15.85
C ASP A 239 11.11 -11.47 -17.35
N ASP A 240 10.82 -12.52 -18.12
CA ASP A 240 11.02 -12.54 -19.57
C ASP A 240 10.13 -11.50 -20.28
N ALA A 241 8.90 -11.31 -19.80
CA ALA A 241 7.98 -10.30 -20.34
C ALA A 241 8.46 -8.88 -20.08
N VAL A 242 8.93 -8.59 -18.85
CA VAL A 242 9.50 -7.29 -18.48
C VAL A 242 10.78 -7.01 -19.28
N GLU A 243 11.66 -8.00 -19.44
CA GLU A 243 12.89 -7.86 -20.24
C GLU A 243 12.55 -7.58 -21.72
N ALA A 244 11.60 -8.31 -22.30
CA ALA A 244 11.16 -8.12 -23.67
C ALA A 244 10.53 -6.74 -23.89
N ALA A 245 9.69 -6.30 -22.96
CA ALA A 245 9.05 -4.99 -23.01
C ALA A 245 10.07 -3.85 -22.91
N ASN A 246 11.04 -3.95 -21.99
CA ASN A 246 12.14 -2.99 -21.87
C ASN A 246 13.03 -2.96 -23.11
N THR A 247 13.31 -4.12 -23.70
CA THR A 247 14.07 -4.21 -24.97
C THR A 247 13.32 -3.53 -26.11
N ALA A 248 12.00 -3.74 -26.22
CA ALA A 248 11.15 -3.08 -27.21
C ALA A 248 11.07 -1.56 -26.98
N ALA A 249 10.97 -1.13 -25.72
CA ALA A 249 10.93 0.28 -25.32
C ALA A 249 12.24 1.01 -25.69
N ASN A 250 13.40 0.39 -25.46
CA ASN A 250 14.70 0.92 -25.86
C ASN A 250 14.88 1.02 -27.38
N GLY A 251 14.05 0.30 -28.15
CA GLY A 251 14.03 0.37 -29.62
C GLY A 251 13.13 1.45 -30.19
N LEU A 252 12.41 2.20 -29.35
CA LEU A 252 11.55 3.30 -29.79
C LEU A 252 12.38 4.50 -30.25
N THR A 253 11.93 5.19 -31.29
CA THR A 253 12.50 6.47 -31.73
C THR A 253 11.66 7.61 -31.18
N ASP A 254 12.31 8.66 -30.67
CA ASP A 254 11.66 9.89 -30.18
C ASP A 254 10.69 9.71 -29.00
N ILE A 255 10.72 8.54 -28.34
CA ILE A 255 10.02 8.24 -27.09
C ILE A 255 11.03 7.61 -26.15
N THR A 256 11.11 8.13 -24.93
CA THR A 256 11.96 7.60 -23.88
C THR A 256 11.10 6.89 -22.84
N SER A 257 11.53 5.70 -22.41
CA SER A 257 10.97 5.05 -21.22
C SER A 257 11.50 5.75 -19.97
N SER A 258 10.63 6.24 -19.10
CA SER A 258 11.02 6.76 -17.77
C SER A 258 11.10 5.68 -16.71
N GLY A 259 10.90 4.41 -17.08
CA GLY A 259 11.01 3.26 -16.17
C GLY A 259 9.77 2.38 -16.19
N SER A 260 9.82 1.32 -15.39
CA SER A 260 8.74 0.38 -15.21
C SER A 260 8.60 0.00 -13.74
N SER A 261 7.39 -0.24 -13.28
CA SER A 261 7.13 -0.89 -11.99
C SER A 261 6.37 -2.20 -12.20
N THR A 262 6.55 -3.13 -11.27
CA THR A 262 5.81 -4.38 -11.24
C THR A 262 5.23 -4.56 -9.86
N TYR A 263 3.95 -4.90 -9.81
CA TYR A 263 3.24 -5.14 -8.56
C TYR A 263 2.44 -6.43 -8.65
N PHE A 264 2.34 -7.10 -7.52
CA PHE A 264 1.64 -8.37 -7.39
C PHE A 264 0.26 -8.13 -6.77
N SER A 265 -0.75 -8.78 -7.33
CA SER A 265 -2.14 -8.65 -6.93
C SER A 265 -2.84 -10.01 -6.87
N LEU A 266 -4.04 -9.98 -6.30
CA LEU A 266 -4.97 -11.09 -6.32
C LEU A 266 -6.19 -10.73 -7.15
N SER A 267 -6.56 -11.62 -8.07
CA SER A 267 -7.76 -11.47 -8.90
C SER A 267 -9.05 -11.42 -8.06
N ASP A 268 -9.08 -12.15 -6.94
CA ASP A 268 -10.15 -12.13 -5.94
C ASP A 268 -9.58 -12.05 -4.50
N CYS A 269 -9.61 -10.86 -3.90
CA CYS A 269 -9.17 -10.67 -2.52
C CYS A 269 -10.17 -11.08 -1.44
N SER A 270 -11.40 -11.47 -1.78
CA SER A 270 -12.47 -11.63 -0.79
C SER A 270 -12.16 -12.70 0.25
N ALA A 271 -11.49 -13.78 -0.14
CA ALA A 271 -11.03 -14.83 0.77
C ALA A 271 -9.94 -14.33 1.72
N LEU A 272 -8.98 -13.56 1.19
CA LEU A 272 -7.87 -13.00 1.96
C LEU A 272 -8.35 -11.96 2.98
N GLU A 273 -9.21 -11.02 2.55
CA GLU A 273 -9.80 -10.01 3.43
C GLU A 273 -10.63 -10.64 4.55
N ARG A 274 -11.41 -11.67 4.23
CA ARG A 274 -12.20 -12.42 5.22
C ARG A 274 -11.30 -13.13 6.23
N ALA A 275 -10.20 -13.73 5.77
CA ALA A 275 -9.24 -14.39 6.65
C ALA A 275 -8.55 -13.41 7.60
N ALA A 276 -8.12 -12.24 7.10
CA ALA A 276 -7.53 -11.19 7.93
C ALA A 276 -8.53 -10.68 8.98
N MET A 277 -9.78 -10.47 8.58
CA MET A 277 -10.84 -10.03 9.49
C MET A 277 -11.18 -11.09 10.55
N ALA A 278 -11.23 -12.37 10.18
CA ALA A 278 -11.45 -13.46 11.12
C ALA A 278 -10.34 -13.53 12.17
N ALA A 279 -9.07 -13.42 11.76
CA ALA A 279 -7.93 -13.36 12.66
C ALA A 279 -7.99 -12.15 13.61
N ALA A 280 -8.43 -10.98 13.10
CA ALA A 280 -8.61 -9.78 13.91
C ALA A 280 -9.74 -9.95 14.95
N VAL A 281 -10.85 -10.58 14.58
CA VAL A 281 -11.94 -10.89 15.52
C VAL A 281 -11.47 -11.85 16.60
N GLU A 282 -10.72 -12.89 16.25
CA GLU A 282 -10.18 -13.85 17.21
C GLU A 282 -9.25 -13.17 18.24
N ASP A 283 -8.37 -12.26 17.80
CA ASP A 283 -7.54 -11.44 18.72
C ASP A 283 -8.39 -10.52 19.60
N ALA A 284 -9.46 -9.93 19.06
CA ALA A 284 -10.39 -9.13 19.87
C ALA A 284 -11.08 -9.99 20.94
N GLU A 285 -11.51 -11.20 20.62
CA GLU A 285 -12.15 -12.11 21.58
C GLU A 285 -11.21 -12.48 22.73
N GLU A 286 -9.97 -12.87 22.44
CA GLU A 286 -8.96 -13.21 23.45
C GLU A 286 -8.65 -12.03 24.38
N ARG A 287 -8.55 -10.82 23.82
CA ARG A 287 -8.34 -9.60 24.61
C ARG A 287 -9.54 -9.25 25.47
N ALA A 288 -10.75 -9.46 24.97
CA ALA A 288 -11.96 -9.22 25.74
C ALA A 288 -12.06 -10.19 26.92
N ASP A 289 -11.69 -11.46 26.74
CA ASP A 289 -11.63 -12.44 27.82
C ASP A 289 -10.60 -12.03 28.90
N VAL A 290 -9.38 -11.66 28.50
CA VAL A 290 -8.36 -11.17 29.44
C VAL A 290 -8.83 -9.91 30.18
N LEU A 291 -9.47 -8.96 29.48
CA LEU A 291 -9.99 -7.75 30.10
C LEU A 291 -11.13 -8.04 31.08
N ALA A 292 -12.04 -8.95 30.72
CA ALA A 292 -13.14 -9.39 31.59
C ALA A 292 -12.60 -10.01 32.89
N ASP A 293 -11.61 -10.91 32.77
CA ASP A 293 -10.95 -11.57 33.90
C ASP A 293 -10.28 -10.56 34.84
N VAL A 294 -9.55 -9.58 34.29
CA VAL A 294 -8.90 -8.51 35.08
C VAL A 294 -9.92 -7.65 35.82
N LEU A 295 -11.09 -7.39 35.22
CA LEU A 295 -12.17 -6.61 35.82
C LEU A 295 -13.05 -7.42 36.78
N GLY A 296 -12.91 -8.75 36.80
CA GLY A 296 -13.75 -9.63 37.62
C GLY A 296 -15.20 -9.68 37.14
N VAL A 297 -15.43 -9.58 35.83
CA VAL A 297 -16.75 -9.63 35.19
C VAL A 297 -16.78 -10.68 34.09
N GLY A 298 -17.97 -11.10 33.64
CA GLY A 298 -18.12 -11.97 32.48
C GLY A 298 -18.18 -11.20 31.16
N ARG A 299 -17.65 -11.80 30.09
CA ARG A 299 -17.87 -11.32 28.72
C ARG A 299 -19.23 -11.80 28.21
N GLY A 300 -20.08 -10.86 27.82
CA GLY A 300 -21.39 -11.11 27.24
C GLY A 300 -21.39 -11.08 25.71
N ALA A 301 -22.60 -10.96 25.12
CA ALA A 301 -22.77 -10.88 23.68
C ALA A 301 -22.16 -9.59 23.10
N VAL A 302 -21.77 -9.64 21.82
CA VAL A 302 -21.34 -8.46 21.06
C VAL A 302 -22.49 -7.44 20.97
N THR A 303 -22.21 -6.19 21.34
CA THR A 303 -23.17 -5.06 21.30
C THR A 303 -22.78 -3.98 20.29
N GLY A 304 -21.55 -4.01 19.80
CA GLY A 304 -21.06 -3.10 18.76
C GLY A 304 -19.82 -3.66 18.08
N ALA A 305 -19.66 -3.33 16.80
CA ALA A 305 -18.48 -3.69 16.02
C ALA A 305 -18.17 -2.59 14.98
N SER A 306 -16.89 -2.41 14.72
CA SER A 306 -16.35 -1.57 13.64
C SER A 306 -15.17 -2.31 13.02
N ASN A 307 -14.95 -2.14 11.72
CA ASN A 307 -13.79 -2.69 11.04
C ASN A 307 -13.09 -1.60 10.24
N TYR A 308 -11.81 -1.85 9.98
CA TYR A 308 -11.01 -1.15 9.02
C TYR A 308 -9.98 -2.15 8.46
N SER A 309 -10.02 -2.37 7.15
CA SER A 309 -9.05 -3.21 6.45
C SER A 309 -8.24 -2.36 5.49
N TYR A 310 -6.95 -2.65 5.39
CA TYR A 310 -6.04 -1.92 4.51
C TYR A 310 -4.92 -2.84 4.02
N SER A 311 -4.37 -2.52 2.86
CA SER A 311 -3.07 -3.04 2.42
C SER A 311 -2.00 -2.00 2.72
N PRO A 312 -0.90 -2.36 3.40
CA PRO A 312 0.16 -1.42 3.72
C PRO A 312 0.99 -1.06 2.48
N TYR A 313 0.95 -1.89 1.43
CA TYR A 313 1.68 -1.67 0.18
C TYR A 313 0.95 -0.70 -0.77
N GLY A 314 -0.04 0.03 -0.25
CA GLY A 314 -0.81 1.00 -1.00
C GLY A 314 -1.86 0.38 -1.92
N ASN A 315 -2.38 1.24 -2.79
CA ASN A 315 -3.33 0.96 -3.85
C ASN A 315 -2.77 -0.12 -4.80
N GLY A 316 -3.11 -1.40 -4.59
CA GLY A 316 -2.68 -2.43 -5.55
C GLY A 316 -2.98 -3.88 -5.20
N SER A 317 -2.93 -4.25 -3.93
CA SER A 317 -2.97 -5.69 -3.59
C SER A 317 -4.37 -6.28 -3.66
N CYS A 318 -5.42 -5.46 -3.44
CA CYS A 318 -6.83 -5.86 -3.43
C CYS A 318 -7.80 -4.82 -4.05
N SER A 319 -7.29 -3.78 -4.70
CA SER A 319 -8.11 -2.73 -5.31
C SER A 319 -7.79 -2.64 -6.79
N SER A 320 -8.72 -3.08 -7.62
CA SER A 320 -8.65 -2.93 -9.08
C SER A 320 -8.91 -1.50 -9.57
N SER A 321 -9.46 -0.62 -8.72
CA SER A 321 -10.10 0.63 -9.17
C SER A 321 -9.38 1.94 -8.81
N ASN A 322 -8.36 1.91 -7.96
CA ASN A 322 -7.55 3.08 -7.66
C ASN A 322 -6.10 2.65 -7.65
N TYR A 323 -5.39 2.90 -8.75
CA TYR A 323 -3.99 2.56 -8.90
C TYR A 323 -3.26 3.84 -9.28
N TYR A 324 -2.73 4.54 -8.28
CA TYR A 324 -1.94 5.76 -8.43
C TYR A 324 -0.85 5.70 -7.36
N GLY A 325 0.41 5.56 -7.79
CA GLY A 325 1.58 5.63 -6.90
C GLY A 325 2.31 4.30 -6.68
N GLY A 326 2.55 3.52 -7.73
CA GLY A 326 3.52 2.42 -7.68
C GLY A 326 4.93 2.93 -7.34
N TYR A 327 5.73 2.06 -6.74
CA TYR A 327 7.14 2.33 -6.41
C TYR A 327 7.93 2.57 -7.72
N TYR A 328 8.60 3.72 -7.85
CA TYR A 328 9.55 3.95 -8.94
C TYR A 328 10.80 3.13 -8.66
N ASP A 329 10.98 1.99 -9.36
CA ASP A 329 12.27 1.31 -9.38
C ASP A 329 13.13 1.95 -10.47
N GLU A 330 13.90 2.97 -10.11
CA GLU A 330 14.86 3.61 -11.03
C GLU A 330 16.12 2.74 -11.28
N GLY A 331 16.15 1.48 -10.84
CA GLY A 331 17.40 0.73 -10.87
C GLY A 331 17.29 -0.77 -10.67
N GLY A 332 16.46 -1.45 -11.48
CA GLY A 332 16.58 -2.89 -11.77
C GLY A 332 16.75 -3.78 -10.54
N SER A 333 16.01 -3.52 -9.47
CA SER A 333 16.21 -4.18 -8.19
C SER A 333 15.01 -5.03 -7.81
N SER A 334 15.25 -6.35 -7.76
CA SER A 334 14.48 -7.36 -7.02
C SER A 334 12.96 -7.14 -7.04
N LEU A 335 12.26 -7.88 -7.92
CA LEU A 335 10.80 -8.05 -7.82
C LEU A 335 10.39 -8.09 -6.34
N GLY A 336 9.46 -7.20 -5.96
CA GLY A 336 8.98 -7.12 -4.59
C GLY A 336 8.42 -8.46 -4.10
N PRO A 337 8.04 -8.57 -2.82
CA PRO A 337 7.41 -9.79 -2.32
C PRO A 337 6.24 -10.19 -3.22
N THR A 338 6.26 -11.43 -3.73
CA THR A 338 5.20 -12.02 -4.56
C THR A 338 3.96 -12.36 -3.75
N ASP A 339 4.04 -12.20 -2.43
CA ASP A 339 2.97 -12.46 -1.49
C ASP A 339 2.14 -11.18 -1.29
N VAL A 340 0.83 -11.30 -1.48
CA VAL A 340 -0.15 -10.26 -1.18
C VAL A 340 -0.58 -10.37 0.27
N GLN A 341 -0.49 -9.25 0.99
CA GLN A 341 -0.86 -9.17 2.41
C GLN A 341 -1.94 -8.12 2.67
N VAL A 342 -2.95 -8.50 3.44
CA VAL A 342 -4.03 -7.63 3.92
C VAL A 342 -4.00 -7.58 5.44
N PHE A 343 -4.22 -6.38 5.99
CA PHE A 343 -4.34 -6.14 7.41
C PHE A 343 -5.79 -5.75 7.74
N ALA A 344 -6.27 -6.22 8.88
CA ALA A 344 -7.57 -5.88 9.42
C ALA A 344 -7.42 -5.43 10.89
N ASN A 345 -8.08 -4.32 11.21
CA ASN A 345 -8.27 -3.84 12.57
C ASN A 345 -9.77 -3.84 12.84
N VAL A 346 -10.18 -4.48 13.94
CA VAL A 346 -11.57 -4.49 14.37
C VAL A 346 -11.69 -3.90 15.78
N GLY A 347 -12.65 -3.01 15.97
CA GLY A 347 -13.09 -2.57 17.29
C GLY A 347 -14.36 -3.32 17.65
N VAL A 348 -14.37 -4.09 18.74
CA VAL A 348 -15.53 -4.88 19.18
C VAL A 348 -15.89 -4.49 20.61
N THR A 349 -17.18 -4.28 20.86
CA THR A 349 -17.74 -4.05 22.19
C THR A 349 -18.62 -5.22 22.60
N TYR A 350 -18.38 -5.75 23.80
CA TYR A 350 -19.14 -6.84 24.41
C TYR A 350 -19.94 -6.31 25.62
N ALA A 351 -21.13 -6.86 25.84
CA ALA A 351 -21.85 -6.65 27.09
C ALA A 351 -21.07 -7.22 28.29
N ILE A 352 -21.32 -6.70 29.49
CA ILE A 352 -20.79 -7.23 30.75
C ILE A 352 -21.81 -8.21 31.36
N GLN A 353 -21.34 -9.33 31.92
CA GLN A 353 -22.16 -10.34 32.62
C GLN A 353 -21.72 -10.57 34.06
#